data_AF-A0A1A7PRZ1-F1
#
_entry.id   AF-A0A1A7PRZ1-F1
#
_cell.length_a   1.000
_cell.length_b   1.000
_cell.length_c   1.000
_cell.angle_alpha   90.00
_cell.angle_beta   90.00
_cell.angle_gamma   90.00
#
_symmetry.space_group_name_H-M   'P 1'
#
loop_
_entity.id
_entity.type
_entity.pdbx_description
1 polymer ?
#
loop_
_entity_poly.entity_id
_entity_poly.type
_entity_poly.pdbx_seq_one_letter_code
_entity_poly.pdbx_strand_id
1 'polypeptide(L)'
;MTLSSQQSLQQQYIAQLTKQLEYFTQYDDSQLITIAFDQTIFLESFQPLRFYLEQIKQNINRLAELDNIQVISYLAEKITAQFRVLVDALNQMQLAKQTTKSNTNTTNTSNPDKYAVFQLPPEQRIHKYYEFLTRFNDQLAYLEQKQQQTSDLQQKTSYQQQILHYQQRRERCLAAIEQLEEYLEFKHRENTHS
;
A
#
# COMPACT_ATOMS: atom_id res chain seq x y z
N MET A 1 -26.75 5.42 7.30
CA MET A 1 -25.53 5.80 8.04
C MET A 1 -25.13 7.19 7.54
N THR A 2 -24.99 8.17 8.42
CA THR A 2 -24.70 9.56 8.04
C THR A 2 -23.19 9.76 7.83
N LEU A 3 -22.82 10.73 6.99
CA LEU A 3 -21.43 11.11 6.73
C LEU A 3 -20.65 11.41 8.03
N SER A 4 -21.33 12.00 9.02
CA SER A 4 -20.77 12.31 10.34
C SER A 4 -20.42 11.06 11.17
N SER A 5 -21.21 9.99 11.09
CA SER A 5 -20.91 8.73 11.79
C SER A 5 -19.72 8.00 11.17
N GLN A 6 -19.50 8.16 9.86
CA GLN A 6 -18.36 7.58 9.16
C GLN A 6 -17.05 8.30 9.53
N GLN A 7 -17.07 9.63 9.54
CA GLN A 7 -15.91 10.44 9.94
C GLN A 7 -15.48 10.14 11.39
N SER A 8 -16.43 9.96 12.32
CA SER A 8 -16.08 9.60 13.71
C SER A 8 -15.39 8.24 13.82
N LEU A 9 -15.80 7.24 13.03
CA LEU A 9 -15.18 5.91 13.04
C LEU A 9 -13.77 5.94 12.46
N GLN A 10 -13.57 6.68 11.36
CA GLN A 10 -12.25 6.87 10.74
C GLN A 10 -11.27 7.54 11.71
N GLN A 11 -11.69 8.61 12.40
CA GLN A 11 -10.88 9.29 13.41
C GLN A 11 -10.51 8.38 14.60
N GLN A 12 -11.48 7.59 15.08
CA GLN A 12 -11.21 6.63 16.16
C GLN A 12 -10.20 5.56 15.73
N TYR A 13 -10.30 5.06 14.49
CA TYR A 13 -9.37 4.09 13.94
C TYR A 13 -7.97 4.67 13.75
N ILE A 14 -7.85 5.90 13.23
CA ILE A 14 -6.57 6.63 13.13
C ILE A 14 -5.93 6.77 14.51
N ALA A 15 -6.68 7.19 15.54
CA ALA A 15 -6.16 7.30 16.90
C ALA A 15 -5.63 5.96 17.44
N GLN A 16 -6.32 4.85 17.11
CA GLN A 16 -5.86 3.51 17.48
C GLN A 16 -4.55 3.13 16.77
N LEU A 17 -4.44 3.40 15.47
CA LEU A 17 -3.22 3.13 14.69
C LEU A 17 -2.04 3.97 15.19
N THR A 18 -2.26 5.25 15.48
CA THR A 18 -1.24 6.12 16.07
C THR A 18 -0.77 5.60 17.41
N LYS A 19 -1.68 5.13 18.27
CA LYS A 19 -1.32 4.50 19.54
C LYS A 19 -0.51 3.22 19.36
N GLN A 20 -0.78 2.43 18.32
CA GLN A 20 0.02 1.22 18.04
C GLN A 20 1.48 1.55 17.71
N LEU A 21 1.80 2.75 17.21
CA LEU A 21 3.19 3.17 17.00
C LEU A 21 3.97 3.28 18.31
N GLU A 22 3.30 3.54 19.44
CA GLU A 22 3.95 3.61 20.77
C GLU A 22 4.64 2.29 21.13
N TYR A 23 4.15 1.15 20.63
CA TYR A 23 4.78 -0.15 20.81
C TYR A 23 6.23 -0.17 20.33
N PHE A 24 6.57 0.61 19.30
CA PHE A 24 7.91 0.61 18.74
C PHE A 24 8.91 1.51 19.49
N THR A 25 8.44 2.34 20.42
CA THR A 25 9.30 3.25 21.21
C THR A 25 10.31 2.52 22.10
N GLN A 26 10.05 1.24 22.41
CA GLN A 26 10.95 0.39 23.17
C GLN A 26 12.13 -0.16 22.35
N TYR A 27 12.13 0.01 21.02
CA TYR A 27 13.18 -0.46 20.13
C TYR A 27 14.09 0.70 19.70
N ASP A 28 15.35 0.37 19.39
CA ASP A 28 16.27 1.29 18.75
C ASP A 28 15.83 1.57 17.30
N ASP A 29 15.45 2.82 17.02
CA ASP A 29 14.92 3.25 15.73
C ASP A 29 15.99 3.25 14.62
N SER A 30 17.28 3.21 14.99
CA SER A 30 18.41 3.07 14.08
C SER A 30 18.70 1.61 13.71
N GLN A 31 18.08 0.65 14.39
CA GLN A 31 18.28 -0.77 14.13
C GLN A 31 17.86 -1.13 12.70
N LEU A 32 18.80 -1.70 11.93
CA LEU A 32 18.54 -2.21 10.59
C LEU A 32 17.62 -3.44 10.64
N ILE A 33 16.50 -3.41 9.92
CA ILE A 33 15.64 -4.59 9.77
C ILE A 33 16.20 -5.46 8.65
N THR A 34 16.77 -6.61 9.02
CA THR A 34 17.48 -7.50 8.09
C THR A 34 16.58 -8.52 7.39
N ILE A 35 15.27 -8.45 7.63
CA ILE A 35 14.25 -9.30 7.00
C ILE A 35 13.70 -8.58 5.77
N ALA A 36 13.59 -9.31 4.66
CA ALA A 36 12.98 -8.78 3.44
C ALA A 36 11.45 -8.71 3.58
N PHE A 37 10.87 -7.61 3.14
CA PHE A 37 9.42 -7.41 3.12
C PHE A 37 8.86 -7.51 1.70
N ASP A 38 7.59 -7.91 1.62
CA ASP A 38 6.81 -7.82 0.40
C ASP A 38 6.68 -6.34 -0.01
N GLN A 39 6.99 -6.04 -1.27
CA GLN A 39 7.03 -4.68 -1.80
C GLN A 39 5.66 -4.04 -2.00
N THR A 40 4.59 -4.82 -1.81
CA THR A 40 3.20 -4.34 -1.67
C THR A 40 2.95 -3.74 -0.28
N ILE A 41 3.71 -4.16 0.75
CA ILE A 41 3.56 -3.74 2.14
C ILE A 41 4.54 -2.60 2.46
N PHE A 42 5.82 -2.76 2.12
CA PHE A 42 6.84 -1.71 2.28
C PHE A 42 7.62 -1.52 0.99
N LEU A 43 7.88 -0.27 0.61
CA LEU A 43 8.52 0.02 -0.68
C LEU A 43 9.98 -0.47 -0.77
N GLU A 44 10.66 -0.61 0.37
CA GLU A 44 12.04 -1.11 0.44
C GLU A 44 12.23 -2.14 1.56
N SER A 45 13.19 -3.02 1.37
CA SER A 45 13.69 -3.94 2.39
C SER A 45 15.06 -3.47 2.90
N PHE A 46 15.49 -3.97 4.05
CA PHE A 46 16.83 -3.71 4.60
C PHE A 46 17.08 -2.25 4.99
N GLN A 47 16.06 -1.56 5.49
CA GLN A 47 16.17 -0.19 5.98
C GLN A 47 16.16 -0.14 7.53
N PRO A 48 16.58 0.98 8.14
CA PRO A 48 16.44 1.20 9.58
C PRO A 48 14.97 1.16 10.03
N LEU A 49 14.70 0.76 11.28
CA LEU A 49 13.34 0.72 11.84
C LEU A 49 12.60 2.06 11.65
N ARG A 50 13.27 3.19 11.87
CA ARG A 50 12.71 4.54 11.66
C ARG A 50 12.11 4.74 10.26
N PHE A 51 12.72 4.19 9.21
CA PHE A 51 12.23 4.31 7.84
C PHE A 51 10.85 3.66 7.67
N TYR A 52 10.67 2.47 8.25
CA TYR A 52 9.39 1.76 8.22
C TYR A 52 8.32 2.47 9.04
N LEU A 53 8.69 3.01 10.21
CA LEU A 53 7.77 3.78 11.05
C LEU A 53 7.34 5.07 10.38
N GLU A 54 8.22 5.79 9.68
CA GLU A 54 7.87 6.98 8.91
C GLU A 54 6.90 6.65 7.77
N GLN A 55 7.10 5.55 7.03
CA GLN A 55 6.13 5.11 6.02
C GLN A 55 4.75 4.81 6.63
N ILE A 56 4.69 4.16 7.79
CA ILE A 56 3.43 3.90 8.47
C ILE A 56 2.76 5.21 8.91
N LYS A 57 3.52 6.14 9.49
CA LYS A 57 3.01 7.47 9.89
C LYS A 57 2.47 8.26 8.70
N GLN A 58 3.20 8.29 7.58
CA GLN A 58 2.73 8.91 6.34
C GLN A 58 1.41 8.30 5.86
N ASN A 59 1.31 6.97 5.83
CA ASN A 59 0.07 6.29 5.47
C ASN A 59 -1.09 6.61 6.44
N ILE A 60 -0.84 6.70 7.75
CA ILE A 60 -1.85 7.09 8.75
C ILE A 60 -2.32 8.54 8.54
N ASN A 61 -1.39 9.47 8.30
CA ASN A 61 -1.73 10.88 8.02
C ASN A 61 -2.59 10.99 6.75
N ARG A 62 -2.20 10.29 5.69
CA ARG A 62 -2.96 10.25 4.44
C ARG A 62 -4.34 9.63 4.63
N LEU A 63 -4.47 8.62 5.49
CA LEU A 63 -5.77 8.05 5.84
C LEU A 63 -6.72 9.10 6.44
N ALA A 64 -6.21 10.15 7.08
CA ALA A 64 -7.03 11.24 7.63
C ALA A 64 -7.59 12.21 6.57
N GLU A 65 -6.93 12.29 5.41
CA GLU A 65 -7.24 13.24 4.33
C GLU A 65 -8.08 12.61 3.22
N LEU A 66 -8.22 11.29 3.21
CA LEU A 66 -8.97 10.57 2.19
C LEU A 66 -10.48 10.58 2.48
N ASP A 67 -11.26 10.86 1.44
CA ASP A 67 -12.73 10.80 1.46
C ASP A 67 -13.29 9.55 0.76
N ASN A 68 -12.47 8.88 -0.06
CA ASN A 68 -12.90 7.71 -0.81
C ASN A 68 -12.82 6.44 0.05
N ILE A 69 -13.99 5.89 0.41
CA ILE A 69 -14.16 4.70 1.24
C ILE A 69 -13.31 3.50 0.78
N GLN A 70 -13.18 3.29 -0.53
CA GLN A 70 -12.44 2.15 -1.07
C GLN A 70 -10.94 2.34 -0.93
N VAL A 71 -10.45 3.57 -1.10
CA VAL A 71 -9.04 3.91 -0.88
C VAL A 71 -8.72 3.87 0.61
N ILE A 72 -9.62 4.38 1.46
CA ILE A 72 -9.53 4.29 2.92
C ILE A 72 -9.41 2.83 3.37
N SER A 73 -10.30 1.94 2.89
CA SER A 73 -10.27 0.52 3.25
C SER A 73 -8.96 -0.15 2.83
N TYR A 74 -8.50 0.12 1.61
CA TYR A 74 -7.24 -0.44 1.11
C TYR A 74 -6.03 0.06 1.91
N LEU A 75 -5.98 1.36 2.21
CA LEU A 75 -4.88 1.95 2.97
C LEU A 75 -4.89 1.45 4.43
N ALA A 76 -6.06 1.30 5.04
CA ALA A 76 -6.22 0.70 6.38
C ALA A 76 -5.72 -0.75 6.43
N GLU A 77 -6.07 -1.58 5.44
CA GLU A 77 -5.57 -2.94 5.30
C GLU A 77 -4.04 -2.95 5.15
N LYS A 78 -3.50 -2.06 4.32
CA LYS A 78 -2.05 -1.92 4.12
C LYS A 78 -1.33 -1.54 5.42
N ILE A 79 -1.82 -0.53 6.15
CA ILE A 79 -1.24 -0.11 7.43
C ILE A 79 -1.26 -1.28 8.43
N THR A 80 -2.37 -2.00 8.52
CA THR A 80 -2.50 -3.17 9.41
C THR A 80 -1.49 -4.26 9.04
N ALA A 81 -1.30 -4.53 7.75
CA ALA A 81 -0.29 -5.46 7.27
C ALA A 81 1.14 -4.98 7.60
N GLN A 82 1.42 -3.68 7.45
CA GLN A 82 2.71 -3.07 7.80
C GLN A 82 3.04 -3.27 9.28
N PHE A 83 2.09 -3.00 10.19
CA PHE A 83 2.28 -3.27 11.63
C PHE A 83 2.60 -4.74 11.89
N ARG A 84 1.80 -5.65 11.34
CA ARG A 84 1.97 -7.09 11.57
C ARG A 84 3.34 -7.58 11.13
N VAL A 85 3.73 -7.32 9.88
CA VAL A 85 5.01 -7.85 9.37
C VAL A 85 6.21 -7.21 10.07
N LEU A 86 6.10 -5.95 10.50
CA LEU A 86 7.18 -5.27 11.21
C LEU A 86 7.36 -5.81 12.64
N VAL A 87 6.26 -6.06 13.36
CA VAL A 87 6.28 -6.73 14.67
C VAL A 87 6.84 -8.15 14.54
N ASP A 88 6.37 -8.92 13.56
CA ASP A 88 6.85 -10.28 13.31
C ASP A 88 8.35 -10.29 13.00
N ALA A 89 8.84 -9.33 12.20
CA ALA A 89 10.25 -9.18 11.89
C ALA A 89 11.10 -8.86 13.13
N LEU A 90 10.67 -7.91 13.97
CA LEU A 90 11.38 -7.57 15.20
C LEU A 90 11.43 -8.75 16.17
N ASN A 91 10.34 -9.49 16.33
CA ASN A 91 10.29 -10.68 17.16
C ASN A 91 11.24 -11.76 16.62
N GLN A 92 11.22 -12.05 15.32
CA GLN A 92 12.14 -13.00 14.69
C GLN A 92 13.60 -12.62 14.92
N MET A 93 13.95 -11.34 14.77
CA MET A 93 15.30 -10.84 15.02
C MET A 93 15.69 -10.95 16.49
N GLN A 94 14.77 -10.70 17.43
CA GLN A 94 15.02 -10.90 18.86
C GLN A 94 15.23 -12.37 19.21
N LEU A 95 14.43 -13.29 18.65
CA LEU A 95 14.62 -14.74 18.84
C LEU A 95 15.96 -15.20 18.26
N ALA A 96 16.33 -14.76 17.05
CA ALA A 96 17.60 -15.11 16.42
C ALA A 96 18.83 -14.60 17.20
N LYS A 97 18.72 -13.46 17.90
CA LYS A 97 19.75 -12.96 18.81
C LYS A 97 19.90 -13.83 20.06
N GLN A 98 18.83 -14.49 20.50
CA GLN A 98 18.83 -15.40 21.67
C GLN A 98 19.30 -16.81 21.32
N THR A 99 19.15 -17.24 20.06
CA THR A 99 19.63 -18.52 19.55
C THR A 99 20.81 -18.32 18.62
N THR A 100 22.03 -18.19 19.17
CA THR A 100 23.23 -18.32 18.33
C THR A 100 23.25 -19.71 17.69
N LYS A 101 23.08 -19.74 16.37
CA LYS A 101 23.04 -20.87 15.42
C LYS A 101 21.63 -21.38 15.08
N SER A 102 21.05 -20.83 14.01
CA SER A 102 20.66 -21.65 12.86
C SER A 102 20.35 -20.76 11.66
N ASN A 103 21.07 -21.00 10.55
CA ASN A 103 20.69 -20.50 9.24
C ASN A 103 19.37 -21.15 8.84
N THR A 104 18.32 -20.36 8.67
CA THR A 104 17.20 -20.74 7.81
C THR A 104 16.85 -19.56 6.92
N ASN A 105 17.38 -19.60 5.70
CA ASN A 105 16.87 -18.83 4.58
C ASN A 105 15.47 -19.36 4.29
N THR A 106 14.44 -18.63 4.71
CA THR A 106 13.07 -18.89 4.28
C THR A 106 12.84 -18.10 3.00
N THR A 107 13.19 -18.70 1.86
CA THR A 107 12.77 -18.17 0.55
C THR A 107 11.30 -18.51 0.34
N ASN A 108 10.43 -17.52 0.55
CA ASN A 108 9.05 -17.60 0.08
C ASN A 108 9.05 -17.56 -1.46
N THR A 109 8.76 -18.70 -2.07
CA THR A 109 8.46 -18.79 -3.50
C THR A 109 7.05 -18.23 -3.74
N SER A 110 6.94 -16.92 -3.95
CA SER A 110 5.70 -16.34 -4.48
C SER A 110 5.60 -16.60 -5.98
N ASN A 111 4.43 -17.04 -6.41
CA ASN A 111 4.03 -17.21 -7.81
C ASN A 111 4.48 -15.99 -8.67
N PRO A 112 5.31 -16.15 -9.71
CA PRO A 112 6.00 -15.03 -10.36
C PRO A 112 5.09 -14.08 -11.15
N ASP A 113 3.92 -14.54 -11.61
CA ASP A 113 3.11 -13.74 -12.54
C ASP A 113 2.19 -12.69 -11.88
N LYS A 114 1.78 -12.88 -10.62
CA LYS A 114 0.82 -11.96 -9.98
C LYS A 114 1.45 -10.72 -9.34
N TYR A 115 2.77 -10.72 -9.16
CA TYR A 115 3.48 -9.64 -8.46
C TYR A 115 4.66 -9.03 -9.23
N ALA A 116 4.78 -9.31 -10.54
CA ALA A 116 5.92 -8.84 -11.36
C ALA A 116 6.17 -7.32 -11.26
N VAL A 117 5.11 -6.51 -11.17
CA VAL A 117 5.21 -5.04 -11.02
C VAL A 117 5.84 -4.64 -9.68
N PHE A 118 5.58 -5.40 -8.62
CA PHE A 118 6.12 -5.15 -7.29
C PHE A 118 7.56 -5.62 -7.14
N GLN A 119 8.11 -6.34 -8.13
CA GLN A 119 9.53 -6.70 -8.17
C GLN A 119 10.36 -5.63 -8.87
N LEU A 120 9.71 -4.71 -9.59
CA LEU A 120 10.40 -3.63 -10.29
C LEU A 120 10.94 -2.58 -9.32
N PRO A 121 12.11 -1.97 -9.61
CA PRO A 121 12.57 -0.78 -8.89
C PRO A 121 11.49 0.31 -8.85
N PRO A 122 11.45 1.15 -7.80
CA PRO A 122 10.47 2.24 -7.68
C PRO A 122 10.32 3.09 -8.95
N GLU A 123 11.45 3.45 -9.58
CA GLU A 123 11.52 4.23 -10.82
C GLU A 123 10.88 3.51 -12.01
N GLN A 124 10.89 2.19 -12.08
CA GLN A 124 10.26 1.43 -13.17
C GLN A 124 8.80 1.09 -12.84
N ARG A 125 8.51 0.88 -11.55
CA ARG A 125 7.17 0.58 -11.06
C ARG A 125 6.19 1.73 -11.32
N ILE A 126 6.64 2.98 -11.16
CA ILE A 126 5.82 4.17 -11.45
C ILE A 126 5.36 4.19 -12.91
N HIS A 127 6.26 3.90 -13.86
CA HIS A 127 5.92 3.80 -15.29
C HIS A 127 4.88 2.70 -15.55
N LYS A 128 4.97 1.55 -14.86
CA LYS A 128 3.97 0.50 -14.97
C LYS A 128 2.61 0.89 -14.40
N TYR A 129 2.56 1.63 -13.31
CA TYR A 129 1.28 2.15 -12.83
C TYR A 129 0.67 3.16 -13.79
N TYR A 130 1.48 4.00 -14.44
CA TYR A 130 1.00 4.87 -15.51
C TYR A 130 0.45 4.07 -16.71
N GLU A 131 1.14 3.03 -17.16
CA GLU A 131 0.61 2.12 -18.20
C GLU A 131 -0.74 1.49 -17.79
N PHE A 132 -0.88 1.06 -16.54
CA PHE A 132 -2.14 0.51 -16.03
C PHE A 132 -3.24 1.57 -15.96
N LEU A 133 -2.90 2.80 -15.55
CA LEU A 133 -3.84 3.91 -15.51
C LEU A 133 -4.41 4.21 -16.90
N THR A 134 -3.57 4.26 -17.93
CA THR A 134 -4.00 4.41 -19.33
C THR A 134 -4.96 3.29 -19.73
N ARG A 135 -4.58 2.02 -19.49
CA ARG A 135 -5.45 0.87 -19.81
C ARG A 135 -6.79 0.90 -19.09
N PHE A 136 -6.82 1.32 -17.83
CA PHE A 136 -8.08 1.45 -17.09
C PHE A 136 -8.95 2.56 -17.66
N ASN A 137 -8.38 3.69 -18.06
CA ASN A 137 -9.11 4.79 -18.70
C ASN A 137 -9.68 4.36 -20.06
N ASP A 138 -8.89 3.69 -20.90
CA ASP A 138 -9.34 3.18 -22.19
C ASP A 138 -10.50 2.18 -22.04
N GLN A 139 -10.37 1.26 -21.07
CA GLN A 139 -11.39 0.26 -20.79
C GLN A 139 -12.68 0.91 -20.26
N LEU A 140 -12.58 1.94 -19.41
CA LEU A 140 -13.73 2.68 -18.93
C LEU A 140 -14.46 3.38 -20.07
N ALA A 141 -13.74 4.09 -20.93
CA ALA A 141 -14.32 4.75 -22.10
C ALA A 141 -15.05 3.75 -23.02
N TYR A 142 -14.45 2.58 -23.25
CA TYR A 142 -15.06 1.50 -24.02
C TYR A 142 -16.36 0.98 -23.38
N LEU A 143 -16.36 0.72 -22.07
CA LEU A 143 -17.53 0.21 -21.36
C LEU A 143 -18.67 1.23 -21.31
N GLU A 144 -18.34 2.51 -21.10
CA GLU A 144 -19.30 3.62 -21.11
C GLU A 144 -19.98 3.74 -22.48
N GLN A 145 -19.20 3.66 -23.57
CA GLN A 145 -19.74 3.64 -24.93
C GLN A 145 -20.67 2.44 -25.16
N LYS A 146 -20.27 1.23 -24.74
CA LYS A 146 -21.11 0.02 -24.86
C LYS A 146 -22.40 0.12 -24.08
N GLN A 147 -22.36 0.69 -22.87
CA GLN A 147 -23.54 0.90 -22.05
C GLN A 147 -24.54 1.88 -22.71
N GLN A 148 -24.04 2.95 -23.33
CA GLN A 148 -24.88 3.93 -24.03
C GLN A 148 -25.53 3.35 -25.29
N GLN A 149 -24.82 2.49 -26.01
CA GLN A 149 -25.28 1.90 -27.28
C GLN A 149 -26.24 0.73 -27.10
N THR A 150 -26.20 0.04 -25.96
CA THR A 150 -27.08 -1.12 -25.74
C THR A 150 -28.46 -0.65 -25.28
N SER A 151 -29.53 -1.27 -25.78
CA SER A 151 -30.92 -1.02 -25.33
C SER A 151 -31.40 -2.06 -24.31
N ASP A 152 -30.70 -3.18 -24.19
CA ASP A 152 -30.99 -4.24 -23.23
C ASP A 152 -30.60 -3.82 -21.80
N LEU A 153 -31.59 -3.81 -20.91
CA LEU A 153 -31.45 -3.40 -19.52
C LEU A 153 -30.53 -4.33 -18.71
N GLN A 154 -30.50 -5.63 -19.01
CA GLN A 154 -29.61 -6.58 -18.33
C GLN A 154 -28.16 -6.32 -18.70
N GLN A 155 -27.87 -6.13 -19.99
CA GLN A 155 -26.54 -5.75 -20.45
C GLN A 155 -26.11 -4.38 -19.92
N LYS A 156 -27.00 -3.38 -19.88
CA LYS A 156 -26.69 -2.08 -19.24
C LYS A 156 -26.24 -2.22 -17.80
N THR A 157 -26.92 -3.08 -17.05
CA THR A 157 -26.59 -3.36 -15.64
C THR A 157 -25.25 -4.05 -15.51
N SER A 158 -24.95 -5.03 -16.38
CA SER A 158 -23.64 -5.69 -16.41
C SER A 158 -22.50 -4.72 -16.71
N TYR A 159 -22.66 -3.85 -17.72
CA TYR A 159 -21.67 -2.82 -18.03
C TYR A 159 -21.49 -1.84 -16.87
N GLN A 160 -22.57 -1.46 -16.18
CA GLN A 160 -22.49 -0.60 -15.00
C GLN A 160 -21.61 -1.21 -13.89
N GLN A 161 -21.79 -2.50 -13.60
CA GLN A 161 -20.98 -3.20 -12.61
C GLN A 161 -19.50 -3.26 -13.01
N GLN A 162 -19.22 -3.51 -14.29
CA GLN A 162 -17.86 -3.51 -14.82
C GLN A 162 -17.21 -2.12 -14.73
N ILE A 163 -17.96 -1.07 -15.06
CA ILE A 163 -17.50 0.33 -14.94
C ILE A 163 -17.12 0.62 -13.48
N LEU A 164 -17.99 0.30 -12.52
CA LEU A 164 -17.71 0.51 -11.10
C LEU A 164 -16.43 -0.24 -10.65
N HIS A 165 -16.26 -1.49 -11.09
CA HIS A 165 -15.07 -2.27 -10.79
C HIS A 165 -13.79 -1.65 -11.38
N TYR A 166 -13.82 -1.20 -12.63
CA TYR A 166 -12.66 -0.55 -13.26
C TYR A 166 -12.36 0.83 -12.67
N GLN A 167 -13.38 1.60 -12.27
CA GLN A 167 -13.22 2.85 -11.53
C GLN A 167 -12.50 2.62 -10.20
N GLN A 168 -12.93 1.60 -9.44
CA GLN A 168 -12.28 1.24 -8.18
C GLN A 168 -10.81 0.83 -8.38
N ARG A 169 -10.51 0.06 -9.44
CA ARG A 169 -9.11 -0.31 -9.77
C ARG A 169 -8.27 0.90 -10.19
N ARG A 170 -8.86 1.83 -10.94
CA ARG A 170 -8.23 3.09 -11.33
C ARG A 170 -7.87 3.92 -10.10
N GLU A 171 -8.79 4.07 -9.15
CA GLU A 171 -8.56 4.83 -7.91
C GLU A 171 -7.43 4.23 -7.07
N ARG A 172 -7.39 2.90 -6.93
CA ARG A 172 -6.27 2.21 -6.26
C ARG A 172 -4.94 2.44 -6.97
N CYS A 173 -4.95 2.44 -8.30
CA CYS A 173 -3.75 2.70 -9.10
C CYS A 173 -3.24 4.13 -8.90
N LEU A 174 -4.15 5.11 -8.91
CA LEU A 174 -3.81 6.51 -8.64
C LEU A 174 -3.23 6.71 -7.25
N ALA A 175 -3.84 6.11 -6.22
CA ALA A 175 -3.32 6.17 -4.86
C ALA A 175 -1.91 5.58 -4.76
N ALA A 176 -1.65 4.46 -5.45
CA ALA A 176 -0.34 3.83 -5.51
C ALA A 176 0.71 4.68 -6.25
N ILE A 177 0.33 5.38 -7.34
CA ILE A 177 1.19 6.32 -8.06
C ILE A 177 1.60 7.44 -7.13
N GLU A 178 0.63 8.13 -6.52
CA GLU A 178 0.89 9.27 -5.64
C GLU A 178 1.81 8.90 -4.47
N GLN A 179 1.61 7.73 -3.85
CA GLN A 179 2.51 7.25 -2.79
C GLN A 179 3.92 6.98 -3.30
N LEU A 180 4.05 6.43 -4.50
CA LEU A 180 5.34 6.11 -5.10
C LEU A 180 6.07 7.37 -5.58
N GLU A 181 5.34 8.39 -6.02
CA GLU A 181 5.88 9.71 -6.37
C GLU A 181 6.44 10.43 -5.15
N GLU A 182 5.65 10.53 -4.07
CA GLU A 182 6.10 11.12 -2.81
C GLU A 182 7.38 10.44 -2.30
N TYR A 183 7.43 9.11 -2.45
CA TYR A 183 8.60 8.30 -2.10
C TYR A 183 9.82 8.62 -2.97
N LEU A 184 9.66 8.67 -4.29
CA LEU A 184 10.73 8.98 -5.23
C LEU A 184 11.27 10.40 -5.00
N GLU A 185 10.39 11.37 -4.75
CA GLU A 185 10.77 12.74 -4.40
C GLU A 185 11.54 12.80 -3.08
N PHE A 186 11.11 12.05 -2.06
CA PHE A 186 11.86 11.92 -0.81
C PHE A 186 13.28 11.37 -1.05
N LYS A 187 13.43 10.29 -1.82
CA LYS A 187 14.74 9.70 -2.15
C LYS A 187 15.63 10.65 -2.95
N HIS A 188 15.07 11.39 -3.90
CA HIS A 188 15.82 12.42 -4.63
C HIS A 188 16.35 13.53 -3.72
N ARG A 189 15.57 13.93 -2.70
CA ARG A 189 16.00 14.93 -1.71
C ARG A 189 17.11 14.40 -0.80
N GLU A 190 17.06 13.14 -0.37
CA GLU A 190 18.14 12.52 0.41
C GLU A 190 19.45 12.41 -0.38
N ASN A 191 19.38 12.00 -1.65
CA ASN A 191 20.55 11.83 -2.52
C ASN A 191 21.22 13.15 -2.95
N THR A 192 20.52 14.29 -2.84
CA THR A 192 21.05 15.62 -3.20
C THR A 192 21.72 16.35 -2.03
N HIS A 193 21.60 15.82 -0.81
CA HIS A 193 22.20 16.37 0.41
C HIS A 193 23.34 15.52 1.00
N SER A 194 23.83 14.52 0.26
CA SER A 194 25.10 13.80 0.54
C SER A 194 26.18 14.21 -0.45
#